data_AF-A0A1V5RRX8-F1
#
_entry.id   AF-A0A1V5RRX8-F1
#
_cell.length_a   1.000
_cell.length_b   1.000
_cell.length_c   1.000
_cell.angle_alpha   90.00
_cell.angle_beta   90.00
_cell.angle_gamma   90.00
#
_symmetry.space_group_name_H-M   'P 1'
#
loop_
_entity.id
_entity.type
_entity.pdbx_description
1 polymer ?
#
loop_
_entity_poly.entity_id
_entity_poly.type
_entity_poly.pdbx_seq_one_letter_code
_entity_poly.pdbx_strand_id
1 'polypeptide(L)'
;MDGSAFDALIIPAGGFKTPSTAETALMVEDSAGNFRSLDNLVMKGDDVFNFVQREVPPMIDDLLLKAGVEKQAVDYYMFHQPNKFMLNKLADKLEIPREKMPSNIVENFGNASGVSIPTAITYNLGERLTKESFLICLAGFGVGLTWASLLIQMEYLKFNEIIDF
;
A
#
# COMPACT_ATOMS: atom_id res chain seq x y z
N MET A 1 -4.69 8.14 -13.57
CA MET A 1 -4.30 6.79 -14.04
C MET A 1 -4.46 6.76 -15.55
N ASP A 2 -3.37 6.56 -16.29
CA ASP A 2 -3.35 6.57 -17.76
C ASP A 2 -2.99 5.21 -18.38
N GLY A 3 -2.65 4.21 -17.54
CA GLY A 3 -2.30 2.85 -17.96
C GLY A 3 -0.91 2.70 -18.60
N SER A 4 -0.11 3.76 -18.67
CA SER A 4 1.19 3.75 -19.34
C SER A 4 2.22 2.81 -18.67
N ALA A 5 2.09 2.58 -17.36
CA ALA A 5 2.98 1.73 -16.56
C ALA A 5 2.36 0.37 -16.18
N PHE A 6 1.46 -0.15 -17.01
CA PHE A 6 0.73 -1.40 -16.72
C PHE A 6 1.64 -2.62 -16.53
N ASP A 7 2.84 -2.60 -17.12
CA ASP A 7 3.80 -3.71 -17.11
C ASP A 7 4.72 -3.71 -15.87
N ALA A 8 4.63 -2.69 -15.02
CA ALA A 8 5.34 -2.64 -13.74
C ALA A 8 4.81 -3.68 -12.75
N LEU A 9 3.53 -4.03 -12.83
CA LEU A 9 2.88 -5.03 -11.99
C LEU A 9 1.67 -5.62 -12.73
N ILE A 10 1.78 -6.87 -13.19
CA ILE A 10 0.83 -7.47 -14.13
C ILE A 10 0.74 -8.99 -13.94
N ILE A 11 -0.41 -9.57 -14.26
CA ILE A 11 -0.54 -11.00 -14.60
C ILE A 11 -0.69 -11.07 -16.13
N PRO A 12 0.31 -11.53 -16.89
CA PRO A 12 0.29 -11.45 -18.36
C PRO A 12 -0.86 -12.21 -19.05
N ALA A 13 -1.29 -13.34 -18.47
CA ALA A 13 -2.36 -14.21 -18.97
C ALA A 13 -3.34 -14.61 -17.85
N GLY A 14 -4.39 -15.35 -18.20
CA GLY A 14 -5.46 -15.77 -17.29
C GLY A 14 -6.71 -14.87 -17.31
N GLY A 15 -6.63 -13.70 -17.96
CA GLY A 15 -7.77 -12.80 -18.18
C GLY A 15 -8.39 -12.93 -19.58
N PHE A 16 -9.41 -12.12 -19.89
CA PHE A 16 -10.09 -12.16 -21.20
C PHE A 16 -9.20 -11.83 -22.40
N LYS A 17 -8.21 -10.93 -22.23
CA LYS A 17 -7.29 -10.55 -23.31
C LYS A 17 -6.38 -11.72 -23.73
N THR A 18 -6.00 -12.54 -22.76
CA THR A 18 -5.13 -13.70 -22.96
C THR A 18 -5.57 -14.78 -21.97
N PRO A 19 -6.51 -15.65 -22.38
CA PRO A 19 -7.03 -16.70 -21.51
C PRO A 19 -5.94 -17.68 -21.05
N SER A 20 -6.15 -18.31 -19.90
CA SER A 20 -5.26 -19.38 -19.44
C SER A 20 -5.39 -20.60 -20.37
N THR A 21 -4.24 -21.15 -20.76
CA THR A 21 -4.07 -22.29 -21.67
C THR A 21 -2.92 -23.16 -21.17
N ALA A 22 -2.74 -24.35 -21.76
CA ALA A 22 -1.59 -25.20 -21.43
C ALA A 22 -0.27 -24.47 -21.72
N GLU A 23 -0.23 -23.64 -22.75
CA GLU A 23 0.92 -22.85 -23.16
C GLU A 23 1.23 -21.70 -22.18
N THR A 24 0.21 -20.95 -21.73
CA THR A 24 0.41 -19.83 -20.78
C THR A 24 0.78 -20.31 -19.39
N ALA A 25 0.42 -21.55 -19.04
CA ALA A 25 0.75 -22.20 -17.78
C ALA A 25 2.19 -22.78 -17.75
N LEU A 26 2.93 -22.77 -18.85
CA LEU A 26 4.30 -23.27 -18.90
C LEU A 26 5.21 -22.43 -17.99
N MET A 27 5.88 -23.11 -17.06
CA MET A 27 6.81 -22.49 -16.14
C MET A 27 8.16 -22.26 -16.83
N VAL A 28 8.66 -21.04 -16.75
CA VAL A 28 9.94 -20.61 -17.32
C VAL A 28 10.75 -19.92 -16.22
N GLU A 29 12.05 -20.15 -16.22
CA GLU A 29 12.99 -19.42 -15.36
C GLU A 29 13.26 -18.04 -15.96
N ASP A 30 13.02 -16.98 -15.18
CA ASP A 30 13.36 -15.62 -15.60
C ASP A 30 14.84 -15.28 -15.36
N SER A 31 15.27 -14.11 -15.83
CA SER A 31 16.67 -13.64 -15.68
C SER A 31 17.12 -13.47 -14.23
N ALA A 32 16.19 -13.47 -13.27
CA ALA A 32 16.45 -13.36 -11.84
C ALA A 32 16.33 -14.74 -11.13
N GLY A 33 16.24 -15.84 -11.88
CA GLY A 33 16.16 -17.20 -11.35
C GLY A 33 14.79 -17.59 -10.80
N ASN A 34 13.75 -16.80 -11.06
CA ASN A 34 12.40 -17.12 -10.60
C ASN A 34 11.71 -18.03 -11.61
N PHE A 35 11.12 -19.12 -11.12
CA PHE A 35 10.23 -19.95 -11.91
C PHE A 35 8.82 -19.37 -11.89
N ARG A 36 8.29 -18.98 -13.07
CA ARG A 36 6.93 -18.46 -13.23
C ARG A 36 6.37 -18.73 -14.62
N SER A 37 5.05 -18.74 -14.74
CA SER A 37 4.35 -18.78 -16.02
C SER A 37 3.69 -17.43 -16.34
N LEU A 38 3.06 -17.32 -17.52
CA LEU A 38 2.30 -16.12 -17.89
C LEU A 38 1.04 -15.95 -17.04
N ASP A 39 0.56 -17.02 -16.40
CA ASP A 39 -0.58 -17.00 -15.49
C ASP A 39 -0.19 -16.52 -14.07
N ASN A 40 1.07 -16.12 -13.84
CA ASN A 40 1.55 -15.67 -12.55
C ASN A 40 1.82 -14.16 -12.51
N LEU A 41 1.78 -13.61 -11.30
CA LEU A 41 2.10 -12.21 -11.06
C LEU A 41 3.57 -11.92 -11.37
N VAL A 42 3.79 -10.88 -12.16
CA VAL A 42 5.10 -10.31 -12.46
C VAL A 42 5.15 -8.91 -11.88
N MET A 43 6.19 -8.63 -11.10
CA MET A 43 6.44 -7.32 -10.51
C MET A 43 7.85 -6.84 -10.86
N LYS A 44 7.96 -5.66 -11.46
CA LYS A 44 9.21 -4.92 -11.60
C LYS A 44 9.40 -4.06 -10.35
N GLY A 45 10.08 -4.63 -9.34
CA GLY A 45 10.20 -4.01 -8.01
C GLY A 45 10.74 -2.58 -8.03
N ASP A 46 11.75 -2.31 -8.87
CA ASP A 46 12.35 -0.98 -9.01
C ASP A 46 11.37 0.03 -9.61
N ASP A 47 10.59 -0.37 -10.63
CA ASP A 47 9.60 0.49 -11.26
C ASP A 47 8.47 0.85 -10.28
N VAL A 48 7.99 -0.14 -9.53
CA VAL A 48 6.98 0.07 -8.48
C VAL A 48 7.52 0.98 -7.38
N PHE A 49 8.75 0.76 -6.92
CA PHE A 49 9.39 1.60 -5.91
C PHE A 49 9.54 3.05 -6.38
N ASN A 50 10.07 3.25 -7.59
CA ASN A 50 10.27 4.58 -8.17
C ASN A 50 8.95 5.31 -8.37
N PHE A 51 7.90 4.62 -8.84
CA PHE A 51 6.56 5.17 -8.92
C PHE A 51 6.06 5.63 -7.55
N VAL A 52 6.12 4.80 -6.52
CA VAL A 52 5.64 5.14 -5.18
C VAL A 52 6.38 6.35 -4.63
N GLN A 53 7.70 6.36 -4.74
CA GLN A 53 8.52 7.49 -4.29
C GLN A 53 8.24 8.77 -5.09
N ARG A 54 7.78 8.70 -6.34
CA ARG A 54 7.51 9.86 -7.19
C ARG A 54 6.11 10.42 -6.99
N GLU A 55 5.09 9.56 -6.97
CA GLU A 55 3.68 9.97 -7.04
C GLU A 55 3.03 10.15 -5.66
N VAL A 56 3.45 9.39 -4.64
CA VAL A 56 2.79 9.42 -3.33
C VAL A 56 3.08 10.72 -2.56
N PRO A 57 4.35 11.18 -2.41
CA PRO A 57 4.62 12.40 -1.66
C PRO A 57 3.83 13.65 -2.13
N PRO A 58 3.82 14.01 -3.43
CA PRO A 58 3.07 15.18 -3.87
C PRO A 58 1.55 15.01 -3.71
N MET A 59 1.01 13.78 -3.80
CA MET A 59 -0.39 13.50 -3.51
C MET A 59 -0.74 13.81 -2.05
N ILE A 60 0.13 13.42 -1.11
CA ILE A 60 -0.09 13.69 0.32
C ILE A 60 0.05 15.18 0.63
N ASP A 61 1.06 15.85 0.07
CA ASP A 61 1.26 17.29 0.26
C ASP A 61 0.05 18.09 -0.27
N ASP A 62 -0.47 17.74 -1.46
CA ASP A 62 -1.67 18.36 -2.04
C ASP A 62 -2.93 18.09 -1.21
N LEU A 63 -3.12 16.86 -0.70
CA LEU A 63 -4.23 16.51 0.18
C LEU A 63 -4.21 17.36 1.46
N LEU A 64 -3.06 17.46 2.13
CA LEU A 64 -2.93 18.21 3.38
C LEU A 64 -3.09 19.73 3.15
N LEU A 65 -2.55 20.25 2.05
CA LEU A 65 -2.74 21.64 1.65
C LEU A 65 -4.22 21.96 1.43
N LYS A 66 -4.94 21.10 0.69
CA LYS A 66 -6.39 21.26 0.45
C LYS A 66 -7.22 21.16 1.73
N ALA A 67 -6.79 20.33 2.68
CA ALA A 67 -7.42 20.20 3.98
C ALA A 67 -7.07 21.35 4.95
N GLY A 68 -6.05 22.17 4.64
CA GLY A 68 -5.55 23.20 5.54
C GLY A 68 -4.89 22.63 6.81
N VAL A 69 -4.28 21.45 6.70
CA VAL A 69 -3.69 20.70 7.83
C VAL A 69 -2.17 20.62 7.67
N GLU A 70 -1.44 20.94 8.73
CA GLU A 70 0.01 20.72 8.76
C GLU A 70 0.35 19.25 8.98
N LYS A 71 1.45 18.77 8.39
CA LYS A 71 1.91 17.37 8.53
C LYS A 71 2.01 16.91 9.98
N GLN A 72 2.39 17.81 10.87
CA GLN A 72 2.61 17.57 12.29
C GLN A 72 1.30 17.33 13.05
N ALA A 73 0.18 17.89 12.58
CA ALA A 73 -1.14 17.72 13.18
C ALA A 73 -1.78 16.36 12.85
N VAL A 74 -1.29 15.65 11.82
CA VAL A 74 -1.73 14.27 11.53
C VAL A 74 -1.15 13.33 12.60
N ASP A 75 -2.00 12.55 13.25
CA ASP A 75 -1.59 11.59 14.28
C ASP A 75 -0.91 10.37 13.67
N TYR A 76 -1.50 9.81 12.61
CA TYR A 76 -0.99 8.62 11.92
C TYR A 76 -1.15 8.68 10.41
N TYR A 77 -0.17 8.11 9.72
CA TYR A 77 -0.12 7.88 8.29
C TYR A 77 -0.26 6.38 8.03
N MET A 78 -1.50 5.91 7.92
CA MET A 78 -1.84 4.49 7.75
C MET A 78 -1.86 4.15 6.26
N PHE A 79 -0.67 3.88 5.72
CA PHE A 79 -0.47 3.63 4.29
C PHE A 79 -0.55 2.13 3.98
N HIS A 80 -0.72 1.80 2.70
CA HIS A 80 -0.53 0.44 2.18
C HIS A 80 0.80 -0.14 2.69
N GLN A 81 0.81 -1.42 3.06
CA GLN A 81 1.94 -2.09 3.69
C GLN A 81 2.62 -3.07 2.71
N PRO A 82 3.44 -2.61 1.74
CA PRO A 82 4.11 -3.51 0.80
C PRO A 82 5.39 -4.12 1.38
N ASN A 83 6.17 -3.32 2.10
CA ASN A 83 7.34 -3.72 2.88
C ASN A 83 7.85 -2.52 3.70
N LYS A 84 8.62 -2.80 4.75
CA LYS A 84 9.19 -1.81 5.66
C LYS A 84 10.17 -0.84 5.01
N PHE A 85 10.94 -1.31 4.02
CA PHE A 85 11.92 -0.47 3.33
C PHE A 85 11.25 0.68 2.57
N MET A 86 10.20 0.39 1.79
CA MET A 86 9.43 1.37 1.04
C MET A 86 8.76 2.40 1.95
N LEU A 87 8.13 1.96 3.04
CA LEU A 87 7.46 2.85 3.99
C LEU A 87 8.45 3.78 4.70
N ASN A 88 9.59 3.28 5.16
CA ASN A 88 10.62 4.14 5.75
C ASN A 88 11.13 5.20 4.77
N LYS A 89 11.32 4.82 3.50
CA LYS A 89 11.73 5.78 2.45
C LYS A 89 10.65 6.79 2.10
N LEU A 90 9.38 6.43 2.22
CA LEU A 90 8.27 7.38 2.09
C LEU A 90 8.22 8.35 3.27
N ALA A 91 8.33 7.85 4.50
CA ALA A 91 8.34 8.68 5.71
C ALA A 91 9.48 9.72 5.67
N ASP A 92 10.70 9.27 5.32
CA ASP A 92 11.86 10.16 5.15
C ASP A 92 11.60 11.23 4.08
N LYS A 93 11.02 10.84 2.93
CA LYS A 93 10.74 11.76 1.81
C LYS A 93 9.60 12.74 2.10
N LEU A 94 8.65 12.35 2.94
CA LEU A 94 7.55 13.20 3.41
C LEU A 94 7.98 14.12 4.57
N GLU A 95 9.17 13.90 5.13
CA GLU A 95 9.70 14.58 6.31
C GLU A 95 8.80 14.40 7.53
N ILE A 96 8.24 13.20 7.69
CA ILE A 96 7.41 12.84 8.84
C ILE A 96 8.10 11.83 9.76
N PRO A 97 7.85 11.88 11.08
CA PRO A 97 8.42 10.91 11.99
C PRO A 97 7.95 9.49 11.65
N ARG A 98 8.89 8.53 11.61
CA ARG A 98 8.59 7.14 11.22
C ARG A 98 7.60 6.46 12.17
N GLU A 99 7.58 6.86 13.44
CA GLU A 99 6.61 6.40 14.43
C GLU A 99 5.17 6.77 14.09
N LYS A 100 4.96 7.84 13.29
CA LYS A 100 3.64 8.20 12.78
C LYS A 100 3.25 7.40 11.52
N MET A 101 4.16 6.66 10.89
CA MET A 101 3.87 5.78 9.74
C MET A 101 4.20 4.33 10.08
N PRO A 102 3.26 3.58 10.70
CA PRO A 102 3.49 2.16 11.00
C PRO A 102 3.91 1.35 9.76
N SER A 103 4.90 0.49 9.96
CA SER A 103 5.52 -0.34 8.90
C SER A 103 5.72 -1.79 9.33
N ASN A 104 4.96 -2.23 10.33
CA ASN A 104 5.11 -3.51 11.04
C ASN A 104 4.17 -4.61 10.53
N ILE A 105 3.15 -4.27 9.74
CA ILE A 105 2.15 -5.26 9.28
C ILE A 105 2.79 -6.34 8.42
N VAL A 106 3.72 -5.99 7.55
CA VAL A 106 4.36 -6.96 6.65
C VAL A 106 5.19 -7.99 7.41
N GLU A 107 5.82 -7.61 8.54
CA GLU A 107 6.61 -8.53 9.36
C GLU A 107 5.72 -9.58 10.08
N ASN A 108 4.46 -9.25 10.33
CA ASN A 108 3.52 -10.11 11.05
C ASN A 108 2.59 -10.91 10.10
N PHE A 109 2.17 -10.31 8.98
CA PHE A 109 1.11 -10.84 8.11
C PHE A 109 1.48 -10.85 6.62
N GLY A 110 2.65 -10.34 6.24
CA GLY A 110 3.02 -10.13 4.85
C GLY A 110 2.26 -8.97 4.17
N ASN A 111 2.43 -8.85 2.86
CA ASN A 111 1.69 -7.87 2.06
C ASN A 111 0.31 -8.42 1.70
N ALA A 112 -0.70 -8.06 2.50
CA ALA A 112 -2.10 -8.47 2.32
C ALA A 112 -2.89 -7.58 1.32
N SER A 113 -2.22 -6.89 0.39
CA SER A 113 -2.86 -6.07 -0.64
C SER A 113 -3.86 -5.06 -0.04
N GLY A 114 -5.11 -5.01 -0.53
CA GLY A 114 -6.15 -4.08 -0.08
C GLY A 114 -6.53 -4.16 1.39
N VAL A 115 -6.19 -5.25 2.09
CA VAL A 115 -6.50 -5.43 3.52
C VAL A 115 -5.45 -4.76 4.42
N SER A 116 -4.28 -4.41 3.88
CA SER A 116 -3.15 -3.89 4.66
C SER A 116 -3.43 -2.63 5.46
N ILE A 117 -4.22 -1.67 4.95
CA ILE A 117 -4.56 -0.42 5.65
C ILE A 117 -5.49 -0.71 6.84
N PRO A 118 -6.64 -1.41 6.66
CA PRO A 118 -7.45 -1.87 7.80
C PRO A 118 -6.64 -2.65 8.83
N THR A 119 -5.79 -3.60 8.42
CA THR A 119 -4.94 -4.34 9.35
C THR A 119 -3.98 -3.41 10.09
N ALA A 120 -3.38 -2.42 9.43
CA ALA A 120 -2.52 -1.41 10.08
C ALA A 120 -3.27 -0.62 11.15
N ILE A 121 -4.50 -0.19 10.85
CA ILE A 121 -5.36 0.54 11.79
C ILE A 121 -5.70 -0.34 12.99
N THR A 122 -6.22 -1.55 12.75
CA THR A 122 -6.66 -2.43 13.84
C THR A 122 -5.49 -2.91 14.69
N TYR A 123 -4.37 -3.29 14.09
CA TYR A 123 -3.20 -3.78 14.82
C TYR A 123 -2.51 -2.69 15.65
N ASN A 124 -2.38 -1.46 15.13
CA ASN A 124 -1.61 -0.41 15.80
C ASN A 124 -2.46 0.49 16.72
N LEU A 125 -3.76 0.65 16.42
CA LEU A 125 -4.64 1.49 17.24
C LEU A 125 -5.60 0.66 18.09
N GLY A 126 -6.06 -0.50 17.61
CA GLY A 126 -6.86 -1.46 18.39
C GLY A 126 -7.96 -0.80 19.24
N GLU A 127 -8.00 -1.15 20.53
CA GLU A 127 -8.93 -0.58 21.50
C GLU A 127 -8.82 0.93 21.68
N ARG A 128 -7.69 1.58 21.35
CA ARG A 128 -7.57 3.04 21.51
C ARG A 128 -8.59 3.77 20.66
N LEU A 129 -8.92 3.24 19.48
CA LEU A 129 -9.99 3.79 18.64
C LEU A 129 -11.39 3.68 19.24
N THR A 130 -11.56 2.97 20.35
CA THR A 130 -12.83 2.95 21.12
C THR A 130 -12.92 4.07 22.16
N LYS A 131 -11.79 4.72 22.48
CA LYS A 131 -11.64 5.67 23.60
C LYS A 131 -10.99 7.01 23.19
N GLU A 132 -10.41 7.08 22.00
CA GLU A 132 -9.67 8.21 21.48
C GLU A 132 -10.14 8.50 20.05
N SER A 133 -9.88 9.72 19.58
CA SER A 133 -10.09 10.11 18.18
C SER A 133 -8.76 10.56 17.60
N PHE A 134 -8.50 10.20 16.34
CA PHE A 134 -7.24 10.53 15.66
C PHE A 134 -7.50 11.14 14.29
N LEU A 135 -6.68 12.11 13.91
CA LEU A 135 -6.59 12.57 12.53
C LEU A 135 -5.65 11.65 11.77
N ILE A 136 -6.19 10.85 10.84
CA ILE A 136 -5.46 9.81 10.13
C ILE A 136 -5.38 10.13 8.65
N CYS A 137 -4.18 10.07 8.09
CA CYS A 137 -3.95 10.08 6.65
C CYS A 137 -3.82 8.65 6.13
N LEU A 138 -4.72 8.24 5.23
CA LEU A 138 -4.68 6.97 4.54
C LEU A 138 -4.07 7.16 3.15
N ALA A 139 -3.27 6.20 2.70
CA ALA A 139 -2.80 6.18 1.32
C ALA A 139 -2.66 4.75 0.79
N GLY A 140 -3.39 4.46 -0.28
CA GLY A 140 -3.25 3.22 -1.05
C GLY A 140 -2.47 3.49 -2.33
N PHE A 141 -1.59 2.58 -2.70
CA PHE A 141 -0.84 2.63 -3.97
C PHE A 141 -0.49 1.21 -4.41
N GLY A 142 -0.66 0.92 -5.70
CA GLY A 142 -0.44 -0.43 -6.22
C GLY A 142 -0.97 -0.64 -7.63
N VAL A 143 -1.23 -1.92 -7.96
CA VAL A 143 -1.37 -2.48 -9.31
C VAL A 143 -2.21 -1.59 -10.25
N GLY A 144 -1.59 -1.02 -11.29
CA GLY A 144 -2.31 -0.36 -12.39
C GLY A 144 -1.72 0.88 -13.09
N LEU A 145 -0.78 1.66 -12.61
CA LEU A 145 -0.57 2.02 -11.23
C LEU A 145 -1.66 3.01 -10.81
N THR A 146 -2.29 2.76 -9.67
CA THR A 146 -3.26 3.67 -9.06
C THR A 146 -2.84 3.96 -7.64
N TRP A 147 -3.07 5.21 -7.25
CA TRP A 147 -2.79 5.72 -5.93
C TRP A 147 -3.91 6.67 -5.53
N ALA A 148 -4.24 6.67 -4.25
CA ALA A 148 -5.28 7.50 -3.67
C ALA A 148 -4.96 7.75 -2.21
N SER A 149 -5.41 8.90 -1.71
CA SER A 149 -5.25 9.31 -0.33
C SER A 149 -6.54 9.87 0.25
N LEU A 150 -6.70 9.72 1.56
CA LEU A 150 -7.82 10.26 2.32
C LEU A 150 -7.29 10.82 3.64
N LEU A 151 -7.69 12.02 4.00
CA LEU A 151 -7.53 12.53 5.36
C LEU A 151 -8.89 12.37 6.06
N ILE A 152 -8.90 11.70 7.21
CA ILE A 152 -10.12 11.42 7.97
C ILE A 152 -9.90 11.67 9.45
N GLN A 153 -10.86 12.34 10.08
CA GLN A 153 -11.00 12.31 11.53
C GLN A 153 -11.66 10.97 11.90
N MET A 154 -10.88 10.04 12.42
CA MET A 154 -11.39 8.76 12.90
C MET A 154 -11.80 8.91 14.36
N GLU A 155 -13.11 8.90 14.60
CA GLU A 155 -13.71 9.03 15.91
C GLU A 155 -13.94 7.65 16.57
N TYR A 156 -14.57 7.68 17.75
CA TYR A 156 -14.89 6.53 18.59
C TYR A 156 -15.62 5.41 17.84
N LEU A 157 -14.87 4.36 17.49
CA LEU A 157 -15.42 3.12 16.96
C LEU A 157 -16.01 2.30 18.11
N LYS A 158 -17.17 1.68 17.89
CA LYS A 158 -17.76 0.76 18.88
C LYS A 158 -16.91 -0.49 19.10
N PHE A 159 -16.11 -0.85 18.11
CA PHE A 159 -15.30 -2.06 18.08
C PHE A 159 -14.17 -1.89 17.06
N ASN A 160 -12.97 -2.36 17.42
CA ASN A 160 -11.81 -2.42 16.53
C ASN A 160 -10.79 -3.44 17.08
N GLU A 161 -11.00 -4.72 16.77
CA GLU A 161 -10.15 -5.81 17.23
C GLU A 161 -9.83 -6.77 16.07
N ILE A 162 -8.66 -7.42 16.15
CA ILE A 162 -8.32 -8.55 15.29
C ILE A 162 -8.95 -9.80 15.90
N ILE A 163 -9.69 -10.56 15.09
CA ILE A 163 -10.31 -11.82 15.50
C ILE A 163 -9.53 -12.96 14.84
N ASP A 164 -8.86 -13.77 15.66
CA ASP A 164 -8.20 -15.01 15.23
C ASP A 164 -9.10 -16.20 15.59
N PHE A 165 -9.24 -17.15 14.66
CA PHE A 165 -9.99 -18.40 14.84
C PHE A 165 -9.07 -19.61 14.78
#